data_AF-A0A7V1C2H5-F1
#
_entry.id   AF-A0A7V1C2H5-F1
#
_cell.length_a   1.000
_cell.length_b   1.000
_cell.length_c   1.000
_cell.angle_alpha   90.00
_cell.angle_beta   90.00
_cell.angle_gamma   90.00
#
_symmetry.space_group_name_H-M   'P 1'
#
loop_
_entity.id
_entity.type
_entity.pdbx_description
1 polymer ?
#
loop_
_entity_poly.entity_id
_entity_poly.type
_entity_poly.pdbx_seq_one_letter_code
_entity_poly.pdbx_strand_id
1 'polypeptide(L)'
;MARYPSIHRNRRRSRRLIYIISALVIVAVVIIFGYRRNKGEVAAVPTDVAPENETKLPVLVVPEPALLEIALEPTAEPNPQAAELIAEAMVLVNAKPARIIEARDRLNEALPMPMSESQRAVVKKQLSDLADKWLFSRTVFPQDRLCGTYKVKPGEMLSTIGKRFKVPYEILMEINKI
;
A
#
# COMPACT_ATOMS: atom_id res chain seq x y z
N MET A 1 -62.07 -42.38 17.90
CA MET A 1 -61.08 -41.33 18.23
C MET A 1 -59.74 -42.00 18.55
N ALA A 2 -58.70 -41.78 17.76
CA ALA A 2 -57.30 -42.03 18.15
C ALA A 2 -56.37 -41.23 17.21
N ARG A 3 -55.51 -40.37 17.77
CA ARG A 3 -54.44 -39.67 17.06
C ARG A 3 -53.12 -40.41 17.30
N TYR A 4 -52.35 -40.64 16.25
CA TYR A 4 -50.90 -40.88 16.34
C TYR A 4 -50.17 -39.88 15.45
N PRO A 5 -49.11 -39.20 15.93
CA PRO A 5 -48.21 -38.45 15.08
C PRO A 5 -47.01 -39.32 14.67
N SER A 6 -46.77 -39.46 13.37
CA SER A 6 -45.55 -40.07 12.84
C SER A 6 -44.43 -39.02 12.75
N ILE A 7 -43.50 -39.09 13.70
CA ILE A 7 -42.19 -38.43 13.60
C ILE A 7 -41.34 -39.27 12.66
N HIS A 8 -40.90 -38.76 11.50
CA HIS A 8 -39.66 -39.20 10.85
C HIS A 8 -39.22 -38.23 9.75
N ARG A 9 -38.36 -37.27 10.10
CA ARG A 9 -37.56 -36.49 9.14
C ARG A 9 -36.31 -35.90 9.80
N ASN A 10 -35.34 -36.73 10.20
CA ASN A 10 -34.04 -36.17 10.62
C ASN A 10 -32.80 -37.05 10.37
N ARG A 11 -32.78 -37.83 9.28
CA ARG A 11 -31.63 -38.72 8.99
C ARG A 11 -30.58 -38.15 8.02
N ARG A 12 -30.84 -36.99 7.39
CA ARG A 12 -29.95 -36.43 6.35
C ARG A 12 -29.03 -35.29 6.81
N ARG A 13 -29.32 -34.65 7.97
CA ARG A 13 -28.50 -33.55 8.54
C ARG A 13 -27.28 -34.03 9.33
N SER A 14 -27.36 -35.22 9.95
CA SER A 14 -26.32 -35.76 10.83
C SER A 14 -25.00 -36.06 10.11
N ARG A 15 -25.03 -36.51 8.84
CA ARG A 15 -23.80 -36.86 8.11
C ARG A 15 -22.89 -35.66 7.83
N ARG A 16 -23.46 -34.49 7.55
CA ARG A 16 -22.68 -33.26 7.30
C ARG A 16 -22.01 -32.73 8.57
N LEU A 17 -22.64 -32.90 9.73
CA LEU A 17 -22.06 -32.50 11.02
C LEU A 17 -20.89 -33.40 11.43
N ILE A 18 -20.95 -34.70 11.13
CA ILE A 18 -19.87 -35.64 11.43
C ILE A 18 -18.58 -35.25 10.69
N TYR A 19 -18.66 -34.89 9.40
CA TYR A 19 -17.47 -34.48 8.63
C TYR A 19 -16.85 -33.17 9.11
N ILE A 20 -17.68 -32.22 9.60
CA ILE A 20 -17.20 -30.95 10.15
C ILE A 20 -16.45 -31.19 11.46
N ILE A 21 -16.98 -32.05 12.33
CA ILE A 21 -16.33 -32.39 13.61
C ILE A 21 -15.02 -33.13 13.37
N SER A 22 -14.97 -34.10 12.43
CA SER A 22 -13.71 -34.80 12.12
C SER A 22 -12.64 -33.87 11.56
N ALA A 23 -13.01 -32.90 10.73
CA ALA A 23 -12.06 -31.92 10.17
C ALA A 23 -11.46 -31.02 11.26
N LEU A 24 -12.28 -30.56 12.22
CA LEU A 24 -11.80 -29.74 13.35
C LEU A 24 -10.85 -30.50 14.28
N VAL A 25 -11.10 -31.78 14.53
CA VAL A 25 -10.20 -32.62 15.34
C VAL A 25 -8.84 -32.78 14.67
N ILE A 26 -8.80 -32.99 13.35
CA ILE A 26 -7.53 -33.10 12.61
C ILE A 26 -6.73 -31.80 12.68
N VAL A 27 -7.39 -30.65 12.51
CA VAL A 27 -6.73 -29.33 12.61
C VAL A 27 -6.17 -29.09 14.02
N ALA A 28 -6.92 -29.46 15.06
CA ALA A 28 -6.45 -29.35 16.44
C ALA A 28 -5.21 -30.23 16.71
N VAL A 29 -5.17 -31.46 16.18
CA VAL A 29 -4.02 -32.36 16.31
C VAL A 29 -2.79 -31.81 15.60
N VAL A 30 -2.95 -31.23 14.40
CA VAL A 30 -1.84 -30.61 13.65
C VAL A 30 -1.27 -29.38 14.39
N ILE A 31 -2.13 -28.55 14.99
CA ILE A 31 -1.70 -27.38 15.77
C ILE A 31 -0.93 -27.82 17.02
N ILE A 32 -1.44 -28.82 17.76
CA ILE A 32 -0.77 -29.35 18.96
C ILE A 32 0.59 -29.98 18.61
N PHE A 33 0.66 -30.69 17.49
CA PHE A 33 1.91 -31.33 17.04
C PHE A 33 2.93 -30.31 16.52
N GLY A 34 2.48 -29.25 15.84
CA GLY A 34 3.32 -28.13 15.41
C GLY A 34 3.87 -27.31 16.58
N TYR A 35 3.07 -27.10 17.63
CA TYR A 35 3.50 -26.37 18.83
C TYR A 35 4.52 -27.15 19.68
N ARG A 36 4.43 -28.49 19.72
CA ARG A 36 5.39 -29.34 20.44
C ARG A 36 6.78 -29.38 19.80
N ARG A 37 6.90 -29.10 18.50
CA ARG A 37 8.20 -29.10 17.79
C ARG A 37 9.05 -27.87 18.11
N ASN A 38 8.45 -26.80 18.63
CA ASN A 38 9.11 -25.49 18.75
C ASN A 38 9.51 -25.11 20.20
N LYS A 39 9.51 -26.06 21.14
CA LYS A 39 9.80 -25.77 22.57
C LYS A 39 10.82 -26.74 23.18
N GLY A 40 12.05 -26.68 22.70
CA GLY A 40 13.27 -26.75 23.51
C GLY A 40 14.05 -25.47 23.16
N GLU A 41 14.64 -24.69 24.04
CA GLU A 41 15.31 -25.00 25.30
C GLU A 41 15.57 -23.66 26.00
N VAL A 42 15.43 -23.59 27.33
CA VAL A 42 15.66 -22.39 28.15
C VAL A 42 16.69 -22.76 29.21
N ALA A 43 17.81 -22.05 29.26
CA ALA A 43 18.77 -22.01 30.37
C ALA A 43 19.46 -20.62 30.34
N ALA A 44 19.12 -19.69 31.25
CA ALA A 44 19.74 -19.45 32.57
C ALA A 44 20.99 -18.51 32.54
N VAL A 45 20.71 -17.18 32.63
CA VAL A 45 21.24 -16.09 33.53
C VAL A 45 22.54 -16.35 34.35
N PRO A 46 23.29 -15.34 34.88
CA PRO A 46 23.83 -14.04 34.43
C PRO A 46 25.40 -13.99 34.58
N THR A 47 26.08 -12.85 34.39
CA THR A 47 27.03 -12.24 35.38
C THR A 47 27.58 -10.93 34.83
N ASP A 48 27.51 -9.90 35.67
CA ASP A 48 27.97 -8.53 35.48
C ASP A 48 29.39 -8.36 36.09
N VAL A 49 30.02 -7.25 35.70
CA VAL A 49 31.14 -6.50 36.32
C VAL A 49 32.64 -6.82 36.04
N ALA A 50 33.24 -5.88 35.30
CA ALA A 50 34.57 -5.21 35.42
C ALA A 50 35.89 -5.88 34.96
N PRO A 51 36.96 -5.10 34.65
CA PRO A 51 37.06 -3.71 34.14
C PRO A 51 38.09 -3.55 32.98
N GLU A 52 38.43 -2.30 32.63
CA GLU A 52 39.71 -1.88 32.00
C GLU A 52 39.78 -1.99 30.45
N ASN A 53 39.85 -0.86 29.73
CA ASN A 53 41.08 -0.11 29.53
C ASN A 53 40.87 0.97 28.44
N GLU A 54 41.46 2.14 28.65
CA GLU A 54 41.54 3.19 27.64
C GLU A 54 42.33 2.69 26.43
N THR A 55 41.79 2.78 25.21
CA THR A 55 42.65 2.86 24.02
C THR A 55 42.01 3.75 22.95
N LYS A 56 42.72 4.85 22.72
CA LYS A 56 42.57 5.88 21.71
C LYS A 56 42.63 5.29 20.29
N LEU A 57 41.58 5.57 19.51
CA LEU A 57 41.38 5.61 18.04
C LEU A 57 42.39 4.91 17.10
N PRO A 58 41.88 4.32 16.01
CA PRO A 58 41.93 5.07 14.74
C PRO A 58 40.58 5.15 14.02
N VAL A 59 40.32 6.32 13.46
CA VAL A 59 39.17 6.64 12.60
C VAL A 59 39.25 5.79 11.33
N LEU A 60 38.30 4.88 11.14
CA LEU A 60 38.10 4.18 9.87
C LEU A 60 37.48 5.16 8.88
N VAL A 61 38.28 5.61 7.92
CA VAL A 61 37.80 6.31 6.72
C VAL A 61 37.01 5.30 5.89
N VAL A 62 35.68 5.37 5.97
CA VAL A 62 34.79 4.68 5.03
C VAL A 62 34.84 5.47 3.72
N PRO A 63 35.25 4.88 2.58
CA PRO A 63 35.12 5.55 1.31
C PRO A 63 33.62 5.68 0.99
N GLU A 64 33.15 6.92 0.98
CA GLU A 64 31.81 7.31 0.54
C GLU A 64 31.61 6.80 -0.90
N PRO A 65 30.54 6.04 -1.19
CA PRO A 65 30.27 5.63 -2.55
C PRO A 65 29.96 6.88 -3.36
N ALA A 66 30.72 7.10 -4.43
CA ALA A 66 30.49 8.17 -5.38
C ALA A 66 29.07 8.03 -5.95
N LEU A 67 28.12 8.75 -5.35
CA LEU A 67 26.89 9.12 -6.01
C LEU A 67 27.33 9.92 -7.23
N LEU A 68 27.09 9.35 -8.41
CA LEU A 68 27.12 10.11 -9.65
C LEU A 68 26.11 11.24 -9.48
N GLU A 69 26.62 12.41 -9.12
CA GLU A 69 25.92 13.66 -9.13
C GLU A 69 25.57 13.95 -10.59
N ILE A 70 24.38 13.50 -10.99
CA ILE A 70 23.74 14.00 -12.20
C ILE A 70 23.46 15.47 -11.90
N ALA A 71 24.42 16.33 -12.25
CA ALA A 71 24.26 17.77 -12.25
C ALA A 71 23.12 18.09 -13.22
N LEU A 72 21.89 18.17 -12.69
CA LEU A 72 20.79 18.83 -13.36
C LEU A 72 21.09 20.33 -13.29
N GLU A 73 21.97 20.78 -14.18
CA GLU A 73 22.32 22.20 -14.38
C GLU A 73 21.03 23.03 -14.44
N PRO A 74 20.78 23.92 -13.46
CA PRO A 74 19.58 24.74 -13.41
C PRO A 74 19.77 25.98 -14.29
N THR A 75 19.94 25.75 -15.59
CA THR A 75 19.87 26.82 -16.62
C THR A 75 19.28 26.26 -17.91
N ALA A 76 18.18 25.51 -17.81
CA ALA A 76 17.53 24.94 -18.98
C ALA A 76 16.68 26.00 -19.69
N GLU A 77 17.03 26.27 -20.95
CA GLU A 77 16.11 26.91 -21.89
C GLU A 77 14.75 26.18 -21.89
N PRO A 78 13.64 26.89 -22.19
CA PRO A 78 12.33 26.25 -22.29
C PRO A 78 12.37 25.08 -23.28
N ASN A 79 11.92 23.91 -22.84
CA ASN A 79 11.85 22.76 -23.71
C ASN A 79 10.52 22.80 -24.49
N PRO A 80 10.56 22.82 -25.85
CA PRO A 80 9.35 22.87 -26.66
C PRO A 80 8.49 21.61 -26.52
N GLN A 81 9.09 20.43 -26.41
CA GLN A 81 8.38 19.17 -26.23
C GLN A 81 7.64 19.12 -24.88
N ALA A 82 8.28 19.63 -23.82
CA ALA A 82 7.60 19.76 -22.52
C ALA A 82 6.44 20.76 -22.60
N ALA A 83 6.59 21.86 -23.34
CA ALA A 83 5.53 22.84 -23.55
C ALA A 83 4.32 22.24 -24.29
N GLU A 84 4.56 21.42 -25.30
CA GLU A 84 3.51 20.69 -26.03
C GLU A 84 2.73 19.76 -25.11
N LEU A 85 3.41 18.93 -24.31
CA LEU A 85 2.75 18.03 -23.36
C LEU A 85 1.92 18.79 -22.31
N ILE A 86 2.42 19.92 -21.83
CA ILE A 86 1.68 20.80 -20.91
C ILE A 86 0.41 21.33 -21.61
N ALA A 87 0.53 21.80 -22.85
CA ALA A 87 -0.61 22.31 -23.62
C ALA A 87 -1.66 21.21 -23.89
N GLU A 88 -1.24 20.02 -24.30
CA GLU A 88 -2.12 18.86 -24.48
C GLU A 88 -2.85 18.50 -23.19
N ALA A 89 -2.14 18.48 -22.05
CA ALA A 89 -2.75 18.22 -20.76
C ALA A 89 -3.84 19.26 -20.44
N MET A 90 -3.59 20.55 -20.72
CA MET A 90 -4.60 21.60 -20.48
C MET A 90 -5.83 21.44 -21.38
N VAL A 91 -5.67 21.00 -22.62
CA VAL A 91 -6.81 20.66 -23.50
C VAL A 91 -7.62 19.51 -22.91
N LEU A 92 -6.97 18.45 -22.43
CA LEU A 92 -7.62 17.29 -21.83
C LEU A 92 -8.38 17.63 -20.54
N VAL A 93 -7.83 18.51 -19.70
CA VAL A 93 -8.49 18.99 -18.47
C VAL A 93 -9.75 19.80 -18.78
N ASN A 94 -9.69 20.63 -19.82
CA ASN A 94 -10.81 21.52 -20.21
C ASN A 94 -11.86 20.85 -21.11
N ALA A 95 -11.60 19.62 -21.57
CA ALA A 95 -12.54 18.85 -22.38
C ALA A 95 -13.84 18.51 -21.62
N LYS A 96 -14.89 18.15 -22.37
CA LYS A 96 -16.19 17.74 -21.82
C LYS A 96 -16.60 16.38 -22.39
N PRO A 97 -16.51 15.27 -21.61
CA PRO A 97 -16.05 15.21 -20.21
C PRO A 97 -14.54 15.41 -20.06
N ALA A 98 -14.10 15.85 -18.89
CA ALA A 98 -12.68 16.07 -18.59
C ALA A 98 -11.90 14.73 -18.59
N ARG A 99 -10.76 14.69 -19.27
CA ARG A 99 -9.90 13.50 -19.40
C ARG A 99 -8.74 13.55 -18.42
N ILE A 100 -9.07 13.57 -17.13
CA ILE A 100 -8.14 13.83 -16.02
C ILE A 100 -6.96 12.84 -15.98
N ILE A 101 -7.22 11.54 -16.16
CA ILE A 101 -6.18 10.50 -16.12
C ILE A 101 -5.19 10.65 -17.28
N GLU A 102 -5.66 11.03 -18.46
CA GLU A 102 -4.75 11.25 -19.58
C GLU A 102 -3.94 12.53 -19.40
N ALA A 103 -4.56 13.59 -18.87
CA ALA A 103 -3.85 14.82 -18.54
C ALA A 103 -2.71 14.57 -17.52
N ARG A 104 -2.97 13.75 -16.49
CA ARG A 104 -1.93 13.27 -15.56
C ARG A 104 -0.77 12.63 -16.31
N ASP A 105 -1.10 11.69 -17.18
CA ASP A 105 -0.09 10.86 -17.84
C ASP A 105 0.81 11.72 -18.72
N ARG A 106 0.26 12.71 -19.44
CA ARG A 106 1.02 13.72 -20.20
C ARG A 106 1.94 14.57 -19.33
N LEU A 107 1.44 15.05 -18.18
CA LEU A 107 2.25 15.83 -17.24
C LEU A 107 3.37 14.98 -16.60
N ASN A 108 3.10 13.71 -16.30
CA ASN A 108 4.10 12.77 -15.79
C ASN A 108 5.17 12.42 -16.83
N GLU A 109 4.80 12.34 -18.11
CA GLU A 109 5.74 12.17 -19.22
C GLU A 109 6.68 13.38 -19.36
N ALA A 110 6.18 14.59 -19.08
CA ALA A 110 6.98 15.80 -19.11
C ALA A 110 7.98 15.87 -17.93
N LEU A 111 7.63 15.44 -16.72
CA LEU A 111 8.47 15.57 -15.50
C LEU A 111 9.96 15.18 -15.63
N PRO A 112 10.33 14.04 -16.24
CA PRO A 112 11.72 13.65 -16.40
C PRO A 112 12.47 14.44 -17.48
N MET A 113 11.78 15.21 -18.32
CA MET A 113 12.42 16.00 -19.37
C MET A 113 13.25 17.16 -18.78
N PRO A 114 14.39 17.51 -19.41
CA PRO A 114 15.06 18.76 -19.12
C PRO A 114 14.14 19.91 -19.55
N MET A 115 13.86 20.84 -18.65
CA MET A 115 12.98 21.99 -18.87
C MET A 115 13.33 23.10 -17.89
N SER A 116 12.92 24.33 -18.18
CA SER A 116 13.15 25.46 -17.28
C SER A 116 12.49 25.26 -15.91
N GLU A 117 12.98 25.94 -14.88
CA GLU A 117 12.37 25.90 -13.54
C GLU A 117 10.91 26.35 -13.56
N SER A 118 10.60 27.35 -14.39
CA SER A 118 9.23 27.84 -14.58
C SER A 118 8.31 26.79 -15.17
N GLN A 119 8.72 26.07 -16.22
CA GLN A 119 7.94 24.96 -16.79
C GLN A 119 7.75 23.85 -15.76
N ARG A 120 8.81 23.49 -15.03
CA ARG A 120 8.74 22.46 -13.98
C ARG A 120 7.77 22.84 -12.87
N ALA A 121 7.77 24.11 -12.45
CA ALA A 121 6.84 24.63 -11.45
C ALA A 121 5.38 24.55 -11.95
N VAL A 122 5.13 24.86 -13.22
CA VAL A 122 3.80 24.73 -13.84
C VAL A 122 3.34 23.27 -13.84
N VAL A 123 4.19 22.33 -14.30
CA VAL A 123 3.86 20.89 -14.31
C VAL A 123 3.51 20.39 -12.90
N LYS A 124 4.36 20.71 -11.90
CA LYS A 124 4.13 20.31 -10.51
C LYS A 124 2.83 20.88 -9.95
N LYS A 125 2.55 22.15 -10.22
CA LYS A 125 1.31 22.80 -9.78
C LYS A 125 0.09 22.11 -10.41
N GLN A 126 0.11 21.86 -11.71
CA GLN A 126 -1.00 21.19 -12.40
C GLN A 126 -1.22 19.77 -11.90
N LEU A 127 -0.16 19.00 -11.65
CA LEU A 127 -0.28 17.67 -11.06
C LEU A 127 -0.88 17.72 -9.65
N SER A 128 -0.49 18.70 -8.84
CA SER A 128 -1.08 18.92 -7.51
C SER A 128 -2.58 19.22 -7.61
N ASP A 129 -2.96 20.17 -8.47
CA ASP A 129 -4.35 20.58 -8.67
C ASP A 129 -5.22 19.41 -9.21
N LEU A 130 -4.65 18.50 -10.00
CA LEU A 130 -5.33 17.30 -10.48
C LEU A 130 -5.38 16.19 -9.42
N ALA A 131 -4.37 16.08 -8.55
CA ALA A 131 -4.37 15.10 -7.47
C ALA A 131 -5.52 15.31 -6.49
N ASP A 132 -5.92 16.56 -6.23
CA ASP A 132 -7.11 16.85 -5.41
C ASP A 132 -8.40 16.33 -6.05
N LYS A 133 -8.45 16.27 -7.38
CA LYS A 133 -9.61 15.82 -8.15
C LYS A 133 -9.64 14.31 -8.37
N TRP A 134 -8.48 13.65 -8.46
CA TRP A 134 -8.40 12.20 -8.67
C TRP A 134 -7.96 11.43 -7.43
N LEU A 135 -6.84 11.81 -6.79
CA LEU A 135 -6.10 10.98 -5.83
C LEU A 135 -6.69 11.07 -4.43
N PHE A 136 -6.94 12.31 -4.01
CA PHE A 136 -7.46 12.64 -2.69
C PHE A 136 -8.99 12.82 -2.71
N SER A 137 -9.62 12.35 -3.80
CA SER A 137 -11.06 12.37 -3.98
C SER A 137 -11.67 10.99 -3.74
N ARG A 138 -12.98 10.93 -3.52
CA ARG A 138 -13.75 9.67 -3.45
C ARG A 138 -14.11 9.12 -4.84
N THR A 139 -13.82 9.87 -5.90
CA THR A 139 -14.18 9.51 -7.28
C THR A 139 -13.11 8.59 -7.86
N VAL A 140 -13.54 7.44 -8.38
CA VAL A 140 -12.66 6.51 -9.08
C VAL A 140 -12.93 6.59 -10.58
N PHE A 141 -11.88 6.81 -11.36
CA PHE A 141 -11.97 6.87 -12.82
C PHE A 141 -11.80 5.45 -13.40
N PRO A 142 -12.73 4.94 -14.23
CA PRO A 142 -12.65 3.57 -14.77
C PRO A 142 -11.38 3.26 -15.56
N GLN A 143 -10.78 4.28 -16.19
CA GLN A 143 -9.54 4.20 -16.94
C GLN A 143 -8.28 4.24 -16.06
N ASP A 144 -8.41 4.57 -14.76
CA ASP A 144 -7.28 4.58 -13.84
C ASP A 144 -7.01 3.18 -13.31
N ARG A 145 -5.76 2.73 -13.45
CA ARG A 145 -5.30 1.43 -12.94
C ARG A 145 -4.65 1.54 -11.56
N LEU A 146 -4.38 2.76 -11.09
CA LEU A 146 -3.66 3.01 -9.83
C LEU A 146 -4.63 3.19 -8.65
N CYS A 147 -5.82 3.74 -8.91
CA CYS A 147 -6.85 3.93 -7.90
C CYS A 147 -7.96 2.87 -8.03
N GLY A 148 -8.58 2.52 -6.91
CA GLY A 148 -9.67 1.55 -6.88
C GLY A 148 -10.53 1.68 -5.63
N THR A 149 -11.54 0.83 -5.53
CA THR A 149 -12.45 0.81 -4.37
C THR A 149 -12.23 -0.46 -3.55
N TYR A 150 -12.19 -0.30 -2.23
CA TYR A 150 -12.15 -1.41 -1.28
C TYR A 150 -13.32 -1.30 -0.29
N LYS A 151 -14.08 -2.39 -0.14
CA LYS A 151 -15.16 -2.45 0.85
C LYS A 151 -14.62 -3.06 2.15
N VAL A 152 -14.54 -2.23 3.18
CA VAL A 152 -14.12 -2.63 4.53
C VAL A 152 -15.09 -3.67 5.10
N LYS A 153 -14.55 -4.78 5.61
CA LYS A 153 -15.33 -5.81 6.29
C LYS A 153 -15.40 -5.53 7.80
N PRO A 154 -16.46 -5.98 8.50
CA PRO A 154 -16.55 -5.84 9.95
C PRO A 154 -15.32 -6.43 10.65
N GLY A 155 -14.74 -5.66 11.57
CA GLY A 155 -13.54 -6.03 12.33
C GLY A 155 -12.20 -5.74 11.63
N GLU A 156 -12.19 -5.27 10.37
CA GLU A 156 -10.96 -4.78 9.75
C GLU A 156 -10.56 -3.41 10.29
N MET A 157 -9.25 -3.18 10.41
CA MET A 157 -8.68 -1.89 10.79
C MET A 157 -8.12 -1.18 9.55
N LEU A 158 -8.32 0.14 9.46
CA LEU A 158 -7.77 0.96 8.37
C LEU A 158 -6.24 0.87 8.31
N SER A 159 -5.56 0.76 9.45
CA SER A 159 -4.10 0.57 9.52
C SER A 159 -3.64 -0.73 8.87
N THR A 160 -4.40 -1.82 9.01
CA THR A 160 -4.11 -3.10 8.35
C THR A 160 -4.37 -3.02 6.85
N ILE A 161 -5.48 -2.39 6.44
CA ILE A 161 -5.81 -2.17 5.03
C ILE A 161 -4.75 -1.30 4.36
N GLY A 162 -4.37 -0.19 5.01
CA GLY A 162 -3.35 0.72 4.52
C GLY A 162 -2.00 0.04 4.30
N LYS A 163 -1.53 -0.77 5.27
CA LYS A 163 -0.31 -1.59 5.10
C LYS A 163 -0.40 -2.54 3.91
N ARG A 164 -1.56 -3.18 3.70
CA ARG A 164 -1.76 -4.13 2.58
C ARG A 164 -1.65 -3.45 1.21
N PHE A 165 -2.24 -2.26 1.07
CA PHE A 165 -2.25 -1.51 -0.19
C PHE A 165 -1.14 -0.47 -0.29
N LYS A 166 -0.25 -0.40 0.70
CA LYS A 166 0.86 0.57 0.78
C LYS A 166 0.38 2.03 0.75
N VAL A 167 -0.75 2.30 1.40
CA VAL A 167 -1.31 3.64 1.56
C VAL A 167 -1.42 3.94 3.06
N PRO A 168 -0.89 5.07 3.56
CA PRO A 168 -1.08 5.46 4.96
C PRO A 168 -2.57 5.56 5.30
N TYR A 169 -2.97 5.07 6.47
CA TYR A 169 -4.40 5.01 6.81
C TYR A 169 -4.98 6.41 7.04
N GLU A 170 -4.15 7.39 7.39
CA GLU A 170 -4.49 8.80 7.51
C GLU A 170 -5.03 9.36 6.18
N ILE A 171 -4.43 8.95 5.05
CA ILE A 171 -4.92 9.34 3.72
C ILE A 171 -6.27 8.69 3.43
N LEU A 172 -6.47 7.44 3.84
CA LEU A 172 -7.76 6.76 3.72
C LEU A 172 -8.85 7.48 4.54
N MET A 173 -8.50 7.95 5.74
CA MET A 173 -9.38 8.75 6.59
C MET A 173 -9.73 10.09 5.93
N GLU A 174 -8.73 10.81 5.43
CA GLU A 174 -8.91 12.11 4.77
C GLU A 174 -9.80 12.03 3.52
N ILE A 175 -9.58 11.04 2.66
CA ILE A 175 -10.40 10.80 1.46
C ILE A 175 -11.84 10.50 1.86
N ASN A 176 -12.03 9.69 2.91
CA ASN A 176 -13.34 9.21 3.33
C ASN A 176 -14.06 10.12 4.35
N LYS A 177 -13.40 11.17 4.84
CA LYS A 177 -13.91 12.10 5.87
C LYS A 177 -14.37 11.37 7.14
N ILE A 178 -13.52 10.47 7.64
CA ILE A 178 -13.72 9.66 8.86
C ILE A 178 -12.59 9.87 9.86
#